data_AF-A0A7W0ZB78-F1
#
_entry.id   AF-A0A7W0ZB78-F1
#
_cell.length_a   1.000
_cell.length_b   1.000
_cell.length_c   1.000
_cell.angle_alpha   90.00
_cell.angle_beta   90.00
_cell.angle_gamma   90.00
#
_symmetry.space_group_name_H-M   'P 1'
#
loop_
_entity.id
_entity.type
_entity.pdbx_description
1 polymer ?
#
loop_
_entity_poly.entity_id
_entity_poly.type
_entity_poly.pdbx_seq_one_letter_code
_entity_poly.pdbx_strand_id
1 'polypeptide(L)'
;MPDDECVAILSAIGEAAPAGAVVLVIESVIADEEADPRARTLDIVMLTVTGGRERTARQIGELFERAGLKPGGVTQTGGSMRIAEAAVV
;
A
#
# COMPACT_ATOMS: atom_id res chain seq x y z
N MET A 1 -9.58 6.49 0.58
CA MET A 1 -8.69 7.62 0.28
C MET A 1 -8.49 7.73 -1.24
N PRO A 2 -8.75 8.88 -1.85
CA PRO A 2 -8.41 9.16 -3.25
C PRO A 2 -6.90 9.08 -3.47
N ASP A 3 -6.46 8.67 -4.66
CA ASP A 3 -5.03 8.43 -4.94
C ASP A 3 -4.18 9.71 -4.83
N ASP A 4 -4.74 10.88 -5.11
CA ASP A 4 -4.03 12.16 -5.00
C ASP A 4 -3.67 12.51 -3.56
N GLU A 5 -4.51 12.11 -2.60
CA GLU A 5 -4.24 12.29 -1.18
C GLU A 5 -3.14 11.32 -0.72
N CYS A 6 -3.13 10.07 -1.23
CA CYS A 6 -2.03 9.13 -1.02
C CYS A 6 -0.70 9.70 -1.51
N VAL A 7 -0.68 10.25 -2.73
CA VAL A 7 0.53 10.82 -3.34
C VAL A 7 1.00 12.02 -2.53
N ALA A 8 0.11 12.92 -2.10
CA ALA A 8 0.48 14.08 -1.29
C ALA A 8 1.17 13.67 0.03
N ILE A 9 0.67 12.65 0.71
CA ILE A 9 1.28 12.11 1.94
C ILE A 9 2.65 11.49 1.64
N LEU A 10 2.74 10.65 0.62
CA LEU A 10 3.99 9.96 0.26
C LEU A 10 5.08 10.95 -0.19
N SER A 11 4.72 11.98 -0.95
CA SER A 11 5.64 13.05 -1.35
C SER A 11 6.14 13.84 -0.15
N ALA A 12 5.26 14.22 0.79
CA ALA A 12 5.67 14.91 2.00
C ALA A 12 6.63 14.07 2.86
N ILE A 13 6.41 12.74 2.92
CA ILE A 13 7.33 11.82 3.60
C ILE A 13 8.68 11.76 2.87
N GLY A 14 8.67 11.67 1.54
CA GLY A 14 9.89 11.67 0.73
C GLY A 14 10.73 12.94 0.90
N GLU A 15 10.09 14.11 0.95
CA GLU A 15 10.74 15.41 1.16
C GLU A 15 11.35 15.56 2.56
N ALA A 16 10.69 15.00 3.58
CA ALA A 16 11.15 15.07 4.96
C ALA A 16 12.23 14.03 5.31
N ALA A 17 12.35 12.97 4.50
CA ALA A 17 13.24 11.86 4.76
C ALA A 17 14.66 12.10 4.18
N PRO A 18 15.72 11.58 4.82
CA PRO A 18 17.06 11.67 4.27
C PRO A 18 17.20 10.80 3.01
N ALA A 19 18.11 11.18 2.12
CA ALA A 19 18.45 10.38 0.95
C ALA A 19 18.82 8.94 1.35
N GLY A 20 18.24 7.95 0.66
CA GLY A 20 18.41 6.53 0.98
C GLY A 20 17.53 6.00 2.11
N ALA A 21 16.63 6.81 2.68
CA ALA A 21 15.60 6.32 3.59
C ALA A 21 14.62 5.38 2.87
N VAL A 22 14.03 4.47 3.64
CA VAL A 22 13.03 3.51 3.15
C VAL A 22 11.67 3.87 3.75
N VAL A 23 10.69 4.06 2.87
CA VAL A 23 9.28 4.26 3.23
C VAL A 23 8.58 2.91 3.16
N LEU A 24 7.88 2.54 4.23
CA LEU A 24 7.11 1.31 4.31
C LEU A 24 5.62 1.63 4.36
N VAL A 25 4.86 1.11 3.40
CA VAL A 25 3.40 1.14 3.39
C VAL A 25 2.89 -0.22 3.83
N ILE A 26 2.09 -0.24 4.89
CA ILE A 26 1.47 -1.46 5.43
C ILE A 26 -0.03 -1.37 5.16
N GLU A 27 -0.52 -2.15 4.21
CA GLU A 27 -1.94 -2.11 3.77
C GLU A 27 -2.47 -3.54 3.53
N SER A 28 -3.79 -3.73 3.63
CA SER A 28 -4.42 -4.96 3.15
C SER A 28 -4.39 -4.98 1.63
N VAL A 29 -3.69 -5.97 1.07
CA VAL A 29 -3.54 -6.13 -0.38
C VAL A 29 -4.33 -7.36 -0.79
N ILE A 30 -5.35 -7.18 -1.63
CA ILE A 30 -6.10 -8.29 -2.25
C ILE A 30 -5.11 -9.16 -3.03
N ALA A 31 -5.13 -10.48 -2.79
CA ALA A 31 -4.39 -11.43 -3.61
C ALA A 31 -5.10 -11.57 -4.97
N ASP A 32 -4.36 -11.47 -6.07
CA ASP A 32 -4.91 -11.65 -7.44
C ASP A 32 -5.48 -13.05 -7.67
N GLU A 33 -5.03 -14.07 -6.93
CA GLU A 33 -5.56 -15.43 -6.99
C GLU A 33 -5.84 -16.01 -5.58
N GLU A 34 -7.07 -16.50 -5.43
CA GLU A 34 -7.65 -17.25 -4.30
C GLU A 34 -7.68 -16.57 -2.93
N ALA A 35 -8.82 -15.93 -2.64
CA ALA A 35 -9.23 -15.56 -1.29
C ALA A 35 -9.60 -16.81 -0.47
N ASP A 36 -8.90 -17.03 0.65
CA ASP A 36 -9.36 -17.83 1.78
C ASP A 36 -10.85 -17.53 2.05
N PRO A 37 -11.73 -18.54 2.22
CA PRO A 37 -13.15 -18.32 2.52
C PRO A 37 -13.42 -17.35 3.68
N ARG A 38 -12.48 -17.20 4.63
CA ARG A 38 -12.56 -16.22 5.73
C ARG A 38 -12.26 -14.78 5.30
N ALA A 39 -11.47 -14.59 4.24
CA ALA A 39 -11.12 -13.28 3.70
C ALA A 39 -12.35 -12.60 3.07
N ARG A 40 -13.28 -13.35 2.48
CA ARG A 40 -14.51 -12.78 1.86
C ARG A 40 -15.47 -12.15 2.88
N THR A 41 -15.55 -12.71 4.08
CA THR A 41 -16.41 -12.16 5.14
C THR A 41 -15.79 -10.91 5.77
N LEU A 42 -14.46 -10.87 5.91
CA LEU A 42 -13.74 -9.69 6.35
C LEU A 42 -13.77 -8.57 5.30
N ASP A 43 -13.70 -8.91 4.01
CA ASP A 43 -13.83 -7.96 2.90
C ASP A 43 -15.18 -7.23 2.95
N ILE A 44 -16.31 -7.94 3.06
CA ILE A 44 -17.64 -7.33 3.21
C ILE A 44 -17.71 -6.43 4.46
N VAL A 45 -17.13 -6.85 5.58
CA VAL A 45 -17.10 -6.08 6.83
C VAL A 45 -16.23 -4.83 6.69
N MET A 46 -15.07 -4.92 6.05
CA MET A 46 -14.19 -3.77 5.79
C MET A 46 -14.80 -2.81 4.76
N LEU A 47 -15.47 -3.31 3.72
CA LEU A 47 -16.23 -2.50 2.75
C LEU A 47 -17.29 -1.63 3.45
N THR A 48 -17.91 -2.15 4.51
CA THR A 48 -18.88 -1.40 5.34
C THR A 48 -18.25 -0.53 6.43
N VAL A 49 -17.01 -0.77 6.86
CA VAL A 49 -16.40 -0.12 8.04
C VAL A 49 -15.34 0.93 7.68
N THR A 50 -14.55 0.74 6.63
CA THR A 50 -13.40 1.63 6.33
C THR A 50 -13.57 2.49 5.08
N GLY A 51 -14.53 2.19 4.19
CA GLY A 51 -14.74 2.92 2.93
C GLY A 51 -13.48 2.98 2.04
N GLY A 52 -12.51 2.11 2.30
CA GLY A 52 -11.20 2.08 1.66
C GLY A 52 -11.22 1.16 0.44
N ARG A 53 -10.59 1.60 -0.63
CA ARG A 53 -10.28 0.74 -1.79
C ARG A 53 -9.05 -0.08 -1.41
N GLU A 54 -9.20 -1.40 -1.29
CA GLU A 54 -8.03 -2.28 -1.15
C GLU A 54 -7.21 -2.24 -2.45
N ARG A 55 -5.89 -2.06 -2.34
CA ARG A 55 -4.99 -1.83 -3.48
C ARG A 55 -4.11 -3.05 -3.73
N THR A 56 -3.86 -3.38 -4.98
CA THR A 56 -2.88 -4.40 -5.36
C THR A 56 -1.46 -3.87 -5.15
N ALA A 57 -0.46 -4.77 -5.06
CA ALA A 57 0.96 -4.40 -5.00
C ALA A 57 1.35 -3.45 -6.16
N ARG A 58 0.81 -3.68 -7.36
CA ARG A 58 1.03 -2.83 -8.53
C ARG A 58 0.49 -1.40 -8.31
N GLN A 59 -0.72 -1.28 -7.77
CA GLN A 59 -1.34 0.02 -7.52
C GLN A 59 -0.56 0.82 -6.46
N ILE A 60 -0.01 0.14 -5.45
CA ILE A 60 0.86 0.79 -4.46
C ILE A 60 2.18 1.25 -5.11
N GLY A 61 2.76 0.42 -5.98
CA GLY A 61 3.93 0.81 -6.79
C GLY A 61 3.69 2.08 -7.61
N GLU A 62 2.55 2.17 -8.28
CA GLU A 62 2.16 3.36 -9.06
C GLU A 62 2.04 4.63 -8.18
N LEU A 63 1.56 4.49 -6.94
CA LEU A 63 1.51 5.63 -6.01
C LEU A 63 2.89 6.08 -5.55
N PHE A 64 3.81 5.14 -5.31
CA PHE A 64 5.20 5.47 -4.99
C PHE A 64 5.89 6.21 -6.13
N GLU A 65 5.74 5.73 -7.37
CA GLU A 65 6.32 6.39 -8.56
C GLU A 65 5.77 7.80 -8.73
N ARG A 66 4.45 7.97 -8.58
CA ARG A 66 3.81 9.30 -8.64
C ARG A 66 4.28 10.24 -7.53
N ALA A 67 4.69 9.70 -6.39
CA ALA A 67 5.22 10.47 -5.27
C ALA A 67 6.73 10.78 -5.39
N GLY A 68 7.41 10.29 -6.44
CA GLY A 68 8.86 10.46 -6.63
C GLY A 68 9.71 9.48 -5.83
N LEU A 69 9.10 8.44 -5.27
CA LEU A 69 9.78 7.37 -4.54
C LEU A 69 10.07 6.21 -5.50
N LYS A 70 11.19 5.52 -5.30
CA LYS A 70 11.55 4.35 -6.11
C LYS A 70 10.93 3.08 -5.50
N PRO A 71 9.95 2.41 -6.15
CA PRO A 71 9.35 1.20 -5.61
C PRO A 71 10.38 0.08 -5.46
N GLY A 72 10.26 -0.67 -4.37
CA GLY A 72 11.04 -1.86 -4.05
C GLY A 72 10.19 -3.13 -4.05
N GLY A 73 10.40 -3.97 -3.04
CA GLY A 73 9.66 -5.22 -2.87
C GLY A 73 8.32 -5.07 -2.16
N VAL A 74 7.53 -6.15 -2.23
CA VAL A 74 6.34 -6.33 -1.37
C VAL A 74 6.51 -7.62 -0.58
N THR A 75 6.54 -7.50 0.74
CA THR A 75 6.65 -8.61 1.67
C THR A 75 5.27 -9.02 2.17
N GLN A 76 4.92 -10.29 2.00
CA GLN A 76 3.71 -10.87 2.59
C GLN A 76 3.91 -11.10 4.08
N THR A 77 2.97 -10.62 4.91
CA THR A 77 2.97 -10.95 6.35
C THR A 77 2.19 -12.25 6.60
N GLY A 78 2.27 -12.79 7.82
CA GLY A 78 1.46 -13.97 8.22
C GLY A 78 -0.06 -13.72 8.26
N GLY A 79 -0.53 -12.51 7.97
CA GLY A 79 -1.94 -12.13 7.94
C GLY A 79 -2.35 -11.51 6.59
N SER A 80 -3.47 -10.78 6.58
CA SER A 80 -4.01 -10.12 5.38
C SER A 80 -3.23 -8.86 4.95
N MET A 81 -2.33 -8.36 5.81
CA MET A 81 -1.51 -7.19 5.52
C MET A 81 -0.29 -7.56 4.68
N ARG A 82 0.12 -6.64 3.80
CA ARG A 82 1.40 -6.70 3.10
C ARG A 82 2.19 -5.42 3.37
N ILE A 83 3.51 -5.55 3.29
CA ILE A 83 4.45 -4.44 3.47
C ILE A 83 5.05 -4.13 2.11
N ALA A 84 4.72 -2.98 1.54
CA ALA A 84 5.34 -2.46 0.33
C ALA A 84 6.40 -1.43 0.69
N GLU A 85 7.58 -1.52 0.11
CA GLU A 85 8.69 -0.62 0.41
C GLU A 85 9.05 0.25 -0.80
N ALA A 86 9.51 1.47 -0.52
CA ALA A 86 10.08 2.35 -1.53
C ALA A 86 11.26 3.14 -0.96
N ALA A 87 12.25 3.41 -1.80
CA ALA A 87 13.42 4.19 -1.42
C ALA A 87 13.25 5.66 -1.81
N VAL A 88 13.70 6.55 -0.92
CA VAL A 88 13.89 7.97 -1.20
C VAL A 88 15.19 8.11 -1.99
N VAL A 89 15.08 8.59 -3.24
CA VAL A 89 16.19 8.74 -4.18
C VAL A 89 16.79 10.14 -4.18
#